data_AF-A0A2R6IE64-F1
#
_entry.id   AF-A0A2R6IE64-F1
#
_cell.length_a   1.000
_cell.length_b   1.000
_cell.length_c   1.000
_cell.angle_alpha   90.00
_cell.angle_beta   90.00
_cell.angle_gamma   90.00
#
_symmetry.space_group_name_H-M   'P 1'
#
loop_
_entity.id
_entity.type
_entity.pdbx_description
1 polymer ?
#
loop_
_entity_poly.entity_id
_entity_poly.type
_entity_poly.pdbx_seq_one_letter_code
_entity_poly.pdbx_strand_id
1 'polypeptide(L)' 'MVLTDPAPADAWYECLDCGKRVDSVEDGRLCECGGYLRNIGVPRQE' A
#
# COMPACT_ATOMS: atom_id res chain seq x y z
N MET A 1 7.00 6.33 23.08
CA MET A 1 6.38 5.19 22.38
C MET A 1 6.26 5.58 20.92
N VAL A 2 7.13 5.04 20.07
CA VAL A 2 6.99 5.21 18.62
C VAL A 2 5.99 4.15 18.19
N LEU A 3 4.76 4.56 17.88
CA LEU A 3 3.82 3.71 17.17
C LEU A 3 4.32 3.63 15.72
N THR A 4 5.32 2.79 15.48
CA THR A 4 5.53 2.27 14.13
C THR A 4 4.48 1.19 13.98
N ASP A 5 3.29 1.58 13.53
CA ASP A 5 2.27 0.62 13.10
C ASP A 5 2.97 -0.31 12.11
N PRO A 6 3.17 -1.61 12.42
CA PRO A 6 3.77 -2.51 11.46
C PRO A 6 2.76 -2.60 10.34
N ALA A 7 3.03 -1.92 9.23
CA ALA A 7 2.28 -2.13 8.00
C ALA A 7 2.13 -3.65 7.84
N PRO A 8 0.91 -4.16 7.65
CA PRO A 8 0.68 -5.60 7.66
C PRO A 8 1.65 -6.24 6.67
N ALA A 9 2.35 -7.29 7.10
CA ALA A 9 3.45 -7.91 6.36
C ALA A 9 3.07 -8.39 4.94
N ASP A 10 1.77 -8.43 4.64
CA ASP A 10 1.19 -8.81 3.35
C ASP A 10 0.27 -7.69 2.79
N ALA A 11 0.67 -6.44 2.97
CA ALA A 11 -0.03 -5.28 2.45
C ALA A 11 0.21 -5.16 0.94
N TRP A 12 -0.63 -5.79 0.13
CA TRP A 12 -0.65 -5.51 -1.31
C TRP A 12 -1.22 -4.11 -1.56
N TYR A 13 -0.57 -3.35 -2.42
CA TYR A 13 -1.02 -2.04 -2.85
C TYR A 13 -1.21 -1.99 -4.36
N GLU A 14 -2.17 -1.19 -4.81
CA GLU A 14 -2.46 -0.95 -6.22
C GLU A 14 -2.51 0.55 -6.48
N CYS A 15 -1.85 0.99 -7.56
CA CYS A 15 -1.89 2.38 -8.00
C CYS A 15 -3.21 2.67 -8.71
N LEU A 16 -3.87 3.75 -8.29
CA LEU A 16 -5.15 4.17 -8.87
C LEU A 16 -5.04 4.75 -10.29
N ASP A 17 -3.87 5.27 -10.67
CA ASP A 17 -3.66 5.92 -11.96
C ASP A 17 -3.12 4.95 -13.02
N CYS A 18 -2.05 4.21 -12.69
CA CYS A 18 -1.38 3.33 -13.65
C CYS A 18 -1.68 1.83 -13.44
N GLY A 19 -2.42 1.46 -12.38
CA GLY A 19 -2.81 0.06 -12.10
C GLY A 19 -1.67 -0.85 -11.64
N LYS A 20 -0.47 -0.31 -11.40
CA LYS A 20 0.70 -1.08 -10.93
C LYS A 20 0.44 -1.61 -9.51
N ARG A 21 0.80 -2.87 -9.27
CA ARG A 21 0.69 -3.52 -7.96
C ARG A 21 2.06 -3.68 -7.32
N VAL A 22 2.16 -3.39 -6.02
CA VAL A 22 3.39 -3.51 -5.22
C VAL A 22 3.06 -4.15 -3.88
N ASP A 23 3.95 -4.98 -3.37
CA ASP A 23 3.80 -5.70 -2.09
C ASP A 23 4.38 -4.93 -0.89
N SER A 24 5.16 -3.88 -1.14
CA SER A 24 5.88 -3.12 -0.12
C SER A 24 5.90 -1.63 -0.49
N VAL A 25 5.71 -0.75 0.49
CA VAL A 25 5.76 0.70 0.32
C VAL A 25 6.75 1.25 1.34
N GLU A 26 8.01 1.43 0.93
CA GLU A 26 9.09 1.85 1.84
C GLU A 26 9.01 3.33 2.22
N ASP A 27 8.47 4.20 1.35
CA ASP A 27 8.50 5.65 1.57
C ASP A 27 7.24 6.33 0.99
N GLY A 28 6.11 6.18 1.69
CA GLY A 28 4.85 6.86 1.36
C GLY A 28 4.04 6.22 0.22
N ARG A 29 2.71 6.43 0.25
CA ARG A 29 1.72 5.80 -0.63
C ARG A 29 1.74 6.33 -2.09
N LEU A 30 2.91 6.64 -2.64
CA LEU A 30 3.07 7.16 -3.99
C LEU A 30 3.69 6.09 -4.88
N CYS A 31 3.05 5.86 -6.03
CA CYS A 31 3.57 5.04 -7.09
C CYS A 31 4.61 5.83 -7.88
N GLU A 32 5.53 5.14 -8.55
CA GLU A 32 6.53 5.75 -9.44
C GLU A 32 5.92 6.58 -10.58
N CYS A 33 4.65 6.30 -10.95
CA CYS A 33 3.91 7.09 -11.93
C CYS A 33 3.37 8.42 -11.37
N GLY A 34 3.59 8.72 -10.10
CA GLY A 34 3.06 9.90 -9.39
C GLY A 34 1.65 9.73 -8.83
N GLY A 35 1.00 8.58 -9.10
CA GLY A 35 -0.33 8.25 -8.60
C GLY A 35 -0.34 7.70 -7.19
N TYR A 36 -1.49 7.70 -6.53
CA TYR A 36 -1.62 7.18 -5.17
C TYR A 36 -1.81 5.67 -5.15
N LEU A 37 -1.17 5.02 -4.18
CA LEU A 37 -1.28 3.60 -3.88
C LEU A 37 -2.40 3.37 -2.86
N ARG A 38 -3.39 2.56 -3.22
CA ARG A 38 -4.40 2.05 -2.28
C ARG A 38 -4.00 0.68 -1.78
N ASN A 39 -4.22 0.40 -0.49
CA ASN A 39 -4.06 -0.94 0.03
C ASN A 39 -5.22 -1.83 -0.48
N ILE A 40 -4.87 -2.94 -1.12
CA ILE A 40 -5.79 -4.01 -1.58
C ILE A 40 -5.53 -5.33 -0.84
N GLY A 41 -4.52 -5.39 0.03
CA GLY A 41 -4.11 -6.58 0.77
C GLY A 41 -4.93 -6.86 2.03
N VAL A 42 -5.72 -5.90 2.52
CA VAL A 42 -6.61 -6.15 3.66
C VAL A 42 -7.91 -6.81 3.17
N PRO A 43 -8.17 -8.10 3.48
CA PRO A 43 -9.47 -8.70 3.22
C PRO A 43 -10.52 -7.93 4.02
N ARG A 44 -11.63 -7.54 3.38
CA ARG A 44 -12.77 -7.01 4.12
C ARG A 44 -13.27 -8.16 5.01
N GLN A 45 -13.21 -7.97 6.32
CA GLN A 45 -13.88 -8.85 7.27
C GLN A 45 -15.38 -8.68 7.01
N GLU A 46 -16.05 -9.75 6.60
CA GLU A 46 -17.50 -9.84 6.41
C GLU A 46 -18.26 -9.92 7.75
#